data_AF-A0A7U9X0U9-F1
#
_entry.id   AF-A0A7U9X0U9-F1
#
_cell.length_a   1.000
_cell.length_b   1.000
_cell.length_c   1.000
_cell.angle_alpha   90.00
_cell.angle_beta   90.00
_cell.angle_gamma   90.00
#
_symmetry.space_group_name_H-M   'P 1'
#
loop_
_entity.id
_entity.type
_entity.pdbx_description
1 polymer ?
#
loop_
_entity_poly.entity_id
_entity_poly.type
_entity_poly.pdbx_seq_one_letter_code
_entity_poly.pdbx_strand_id
1 'polypeptide(L)' 'MPAPIPGRIATQIRINETAYKKTKYIAEKESRATNSQIEYFVKLGVEAYEKEHGVISLPKDE' A
#
# COMPACT_ATOMS: atom_id res chain seq x y z
N MET A 1 5.67 12.19 17.67
CA MET A 1 5.10 11.27 16.66
C MET A 1 3.57 11.39 16.75
N PRO A 2 2.84 11.50 15.64
CA PRO A 2 1.37 11.49 15.69
C PRO A 2 0.87 10.18 16.32
N ALA A 3 -0.28 10.24 16.98
CA ALA A 3 -0.88 9.09 17.62
C ALA A 3 -1.17 7.96 16.59
N PRO A 4 -1.02 6.69 16.97
CA PRO A 4 -1.36 5.56 16.09
C PRO A 4 -2.85 5.62 15.73
N ILE A 5 -3.14 5.42 14.43
CA ILE A 5 -4.51 5.30 13.94
C ILE A 5 -4.91 3.83 14.10
N PRO A 6 -6.03 3.52 14.77
CA PRO A 6 -6.50 2.14 14.94
C PRO A 6 -6.59 1.40 13.59
N GLY A 7 -6.09 0.16 13.55
CA GLY A 7 -6.11 -0.69 12.34
C GLY A 7 -5.08 -0.33 11.28
N ARG A 8 -4.16 0.61 11.53
CA ARG A 8 -3.07 0.96 10.61
C ARG A 8 -1.71 0.76 11.27
N ILE A 9 -0.77 0.21 10.51
CA ILE A 9 0.62 0.03 10.94
C ILE A 9 1.48 1.05 10.21
N ALA A 10 2.26 1.83 10.95
CA ALA A 10 3.29 2.68 10.38
C ALA A 10 4.52 1.83 10.07
N THR A 11 4.81 1.63 8.80
CA THR A 11 5.96 0.84 8.34
C THR A 11 6.88 1.68 7.46
N GLN A 12 8.18 1.44 7.56
CA GLN A 12 9.16 2.04 6.66
C GLN A 12 9.49 1.03 5.56
N ILE A 13 9.12 1.36 4.32
CA ILE A 13 9.38 0.52 3.15
C ILE A 13 10.50 1.10 2.30
N ARG A 14 11.31 0.22 1.71
CA ARG A 14 12.31 0.60 0.70
C ARG A 14 11.75 0.24 -0.67
N ILE A 15 11.59 1.23 -1.54
CA ILE A 15 11.06 1.07 -2.89
C ILE A 15 12.13 1.50 -3.89
N ASN A 16 12.16 0.85 -5.06
CA ASN A 16 12.96 1.30 -6.18
C ASN A 16 12.62 2.75 -6.58
N GLU A 17 13.65 3.55 -6.90
CA GLU A 17 13.51 4.97 -7.21
C GLU A 17 12.55 5.23 -8.39
N THR A 18 12.63 4.43 -9.46
CA THR A 18 11.79 4.58 -10.64
C THR A 18 10.32 4.32 -10.32
N ALA A 19 10.05 3.29 -9.51
CA ALA A 19 8.69 2.99 -9.07
C ALA A 19 8.14 4.12 -8.19
N TYR A 20 8.94 4.64 -7.25
CA TYR A 20 8.54 5.77 -6.42
C TYR A 20 8.21 7.03 -7.24
N LYS A 21 9.06 7.40 -8.20
CA LYS A 21 8.82 8.56 -9.09
C LYS A 21 7.52 8.41 -9.88
N LYS A 22 7.26 7.22 -10.43
CA LYS A 22 6.00 6.92 -11.15
C LYS A 22 4.79 7.02 -10.22
N THR A 23 4.86 6.44 -9.03
CA THR A 23 3.76 6.50 -8.05
C THR A 23 3.49 7.93 -7.62
N LYS A 24 4.53 8.75 -7.39
CA LYS A 24 4.38 10.17 -7.07
C LYS A 24 3.65 10.93 -8.19
N TYR A 25 4.05 10.72 -9.44
CA TYR A 25 3.40 11.34 -10.59
C TYR A 25 1.92 10.98 -10.70
N ILE A 26 1.57 9.71 -10.47
CA ILE A 26 0.16 9.27 -10.47
C ILE A 26 -0.61 9.91 -9.31
N ALA A 27 -0.02 9.94 -8.11
CA ALA A 27 -0.63 10.57 -6.94
C ALA A 27 -0.93 12.06 -7.18
N GLU A 28 0.00 12.80 -7.82
CA GLU A 28 -0.19 14.20 -8.20
C GLU A 28 -1.34 14.37 -9.20
N LYS A 29 -1.45 13.49 -10.20
CA LYS A 29 -2.59 13.50 -11.14
C LYS A 29 -3.92 13.20 -10.48
N GLU A 30 -3.94 12.31 -9.50
CA GLU A 30 -5.15 11.94 -8.75
C GLU A 30 -5.45 12.90 -7.59
N SER A 31 -4.67 13.98 -7.40
CA SER A 31 -4.79 14.91 -6.27
C SER A 31 -4.76 14.20 -4.91
N ARG A 32 -3.85 13.24 -4.75
CA ARG A 32 -3.67 12.40 -3.55
C ARG A 32 -2.26 12.51 -3.00
N ALA A 33 -2.12 12.23 -1.70
CA ALA A 33 -0.80 12.07 -1.10
C ALA A 33 -0.12 10.81 -1.65
N THR A 34 1.21 10.88 -1.88
CA THR A 34 1.98 9.74 -2.38
C THR A 34 1.83 8.51 -1.49
N ASN A 35 1.77 8.69 -0.17
CA ASN A 35 1.56 7.58 0.77
C ASN A 35 0.20 6.89 0.58
N SER A 36 -0.87 7.67 0.36
CA SER A 36 -2.20 7.12 0.08
C SER A 36 -2.23 6.38 -1.26
N GLN A 37 -1.47 6.85 -2.26
CA GLN A 37 -1.34 6.13 -3.53
C GLN A 37 -0.59 4.81 -3.36
N ILE A 38 0.46 4.78 -2.53
CA ILE A 38 1.18 3.56 -2.20
C ILE A 38 0.25 2.55 -1.50
N GLU A 39 -0.52 3.00 -0.50
CA GLU A 39 -1.52 2.18 0.19
C GLU A 39 -2.53 1.57 -0.80
N TYR A 40 -3.04 2.38 -1.72
CA TYR A 40 -3.96 1.93 -2.77
C TYR A 40 -3.34 0.87 -3.68
N PHE A 41 -2.11 1.07 -4.14
CA PHE A 41 -1.41 0.09 -4.98
C PHE A 41 -1.06 -1.21 -4.26
N VAL A 42 -0.74 -1.15 -2.96
CA VAL A 42 -0.55 -2.36 -2.16
C VAL A 42 -1.84 -3.16 -2.10
N LYS A 43 -2.98 -2.51 -1.85
CA LYS A 43 -4.29 -3.17 -1.87
C LYS A 43 -4.58 -3.84 -3.23
N LEU A 44 -4.41 -3.10 -4.32
CA LEU A 44 -4.61 -3.65 -5.67
C LEU A 44 -3.67 -4.82 -5.97
N GLY A 45 -2.41 -4.74 -5.52
CA GLY A 45 -1.43 -5.80 -5.70
C GLY A 45 -1.81 -7.08 -4.96
N VAL A 46 -2.31 -6.97 -3.72
CA VAL A 46 -2.82 -8.12 -2.95
C VAL A 46 -4.03 -8.72 -3.66
N GLU A 47 -5.02 -7.92 -4.05
CA GLU A 47 -6.22 -8.40 -4.75
C GLU A 47 -5.88 -9.09 -6.08
N ALA A 48 -4.91 -8.56 -6.84
CA ALA A 48 -4.46 -9.17 -8.08
C ALA A 48 -3.75 -10.52 -7.82
N TYR A 49 -2.90 -10.57 -6.80
CA TYR A 49 -2.22 -11.79 -6.41
C TYR A 49 -3.21 -12.87 -5.94
N GLU A 50 -4.21 -12.51 -5.12
CA GLU A 50 -5.24 -13.43 -4.65
C GLU A 50 -6.12 -13.98 -5.79
N LYS A 51 -6.37 -13.20 -6.84
CA LYS A 51 -7.08 -13.68 -8.03
C LYS A 51 -6.30 -14.75 -8.78
N GLU A 52 -4.98 -14.67 -8.80
CA GLU A 52 -4.10 -15.60 -9.53
C GLU A 52 -3.74 -16.84 -8.69
N HIS A 53 -3.56 -16.67 -7.37
CA HIS A 53 -3.01 -17.69 -6.48
C HIS A 53 -4.02 -18.24 -5.45
N GLY A 54 -5.21 -17.65 -5.34
CA GLY A 54 -6.18 -17.96 -4.31
C GLY A 54 -6.09 -17.03 -3.10
N VAL A 55 -7.17 -17.00 -2.30
CA VAL A 55 -7.32 -16.09 -1.15
C VAL A 55 -6.29 -16.38 -0.07
N ILE A 56 -5.60 -15.33 0.39
CA ILE A 56 -4.63 -15.41 1.48
C ILE A 56 -5.42 -15.40 2.80
N SER A 57 -5.54 -16.56 3.42
CA SER A 57 -6.10 -16.67 4.77
C SER A 57 -5.02 -16.39 5.80
N LEU A 58 -5.02 -15.19 6.38
CA LEU A 58 -4.19 -14.90 7.55
C LEU A 58 -4.80 -15.61 8.78
N PRO A 59 -4.00 -16.31 9.60
CA PRO A 59 -4.48 -16.76 10.90
C PRO A 59 -4.94 -15.54 11.70
N LYS A 60 -6.09 -15.64 12.36
CA LYS A 60 -6.43 -14.72 13.43
C LYS A 60 -5.44 -14.98 14.56
N ASP A 61 -4.35 -14.22 14.61
CA ASP A 61 -3.59 -14.08 15.85
C ASP A 61 -4.54 -13.48 16.90
N GLU A 62 -4.66 -14.18 18.03
CA GLU A 62 -5.32 -13.74 19.27
C GLU A 62 -4.71 -12.44 19.82
#